data_AF-A0AAE4VNK5-F1
#
_entry.id   AF-A0AAE4VNK5-F1
#
_cell.length_a   1.000
_cell.length_b   1.000
_cell.length_c   1.000
_cell.angle_alpha   90.00
_cell.angle_beta   90.00
_cell.angle_gamma   90.00
#
_symmetry.space_group_name_H-M   'P 1'
#
loop_
_entity.id
_entity.type
_entity.pdbx_description
1 polymer ?
#
loop_
_entity_poly.entity_id
_entity_poly.type
_entity_poly.pdbx_seq_one_letter_code
_entity_poly.pdbx_strand_id
1 'polypeptide(L)'
;MAAIVSKYFIGTLKAEGISSANEVKSTLSSVCKDYVFQKEKGSKTGYEHYQICMNTKNSTTIFALKKKLVALNKKFEPIYLEPAKSHYAVEHYCSKSDDTFIDGTRVWSSPEYERKVLSKYNKYNNNLSKNNNSSEKVTFKMMDDYFNKNVSEKGVNFFVSPFSEYAWFFKAHRSFLN
;
A
#
# COMPACT_ATOMS: atom_id res chain seq x y z
N MET A 1 -5.72 -7.35 -29.16
CA MET A 1 -4.98 -7.56 -27.89
C MET A 1 -5.99 -8.06 -26.86
N ALA A 2 -5.76 -9.23 -26.25
CA ALA A 2 -6.69 -9.75 -25.24
C ALA A 2 -6.68 -8.85 -23.99
N ALA A 3 -7.85 -8.63 -23.39
CA ALA A 3 -7.93 -7.85 -22.16
C ALA A 3 -7.25 -8.62 -21.01
N ILE A 4 -6.32 -7.98 -20.32
CA ILE A 4 -5.67 -8.59 -19.15
C ILE A 4 -6.69 -8.65 -18.02
N VAL A 5 -6.95 -9.88 -17.54
CA VAL A 5 -7.82 -10.17 -16.41
C VAL A 5 -6.95 -10.52 -15.21
N SER A 6 -7.13 -9.82 -14.09
CA SER A 6 -6.40 -10.06 -12.85
C SER A 6 -7.31 -9.94 -11.64
N LYS A 7 -6.88 -10.49 -10.51
CA LYS A 7 -7.43 -10.18 -9.18
C LYS A 7 -6.60 -9.16 -8.43
N TYR A 8 -5.31 -9.10 -8.71
CA TYR A 8 -4.37 -8.24 -7.97
C TYR A 8 -4.00 -7.03 -8.83
N PHE A 9 -4.14 -5.86 -8.22
CA PHE A 9 -3.83 -4.58 -8.85
C PHE A 9 -3.04 -3.70 -7.88
N ILE A 10 -2.18 -2.87 -8.46
CA ILE A 10 -1.60 -1.72 -7.78
C ILE A 10 -2.10 -0.47 -8.47
N GLY A 11 -2.15 0.61 -7.71
CA GLY A 11 -2.68 1.85 -8.19
C GLY A 11 -2.16 3.07 -7.47
N THR A 12 -2.27 4.19 -8.15
CA THR A 12 -1.95 5.50 -7.61
C THR A 12 -3.15 6.40 -7.83
N LEU A 13 -3.58 7.04 -6.75
CA LEU A 13 -4.73 7.92 -6.72
C LEU A 13 -4.32 9.30 -6.21
N LYS A 14 -4.71 10.34 -6.92
CA LYS A 14 -4.53 11.73 -6.48
C LYS A 14 -5.21 11.95 -5.12
N ALA A 15 -4.51 12.53 -4.15
CA ALA A 15 -5.11 12.78 -2.83
C ALA A 15 -6.01 14.03 -2.80
N GLU A 16 -5.88 14.91 -3.78
CA GLU A 16 -6.66 16.13 -3.92
C GLU A 16 -8.17 15.83 -3.99
N GLY A 17 -8.96 16.57 -3.19
CA GLY A 17 -10.41 16.38 -3.10
C GLY A 17 -10.88 15.24 -2.20
N ILE A 18 -10.01 14.33 -1.76
CA ILE A 18 -10.33 13.26 -0.82
C ILE A 18 -10.15 13.79 0.60
N SER A 19 -11.24 13.87 1.38
CA SER A 19 -11.22 14.55 2.68
C SER A 19 -10.64 13.67 3.80
N SER A 20 -10.65 12.33 3.64
CA SER A 20 -10.08 11.42 4.62
C SER A 20 -9.69 10.05 4.04
N ALA A 21 -8.78 9.34 4.71
CA ALA A 21 -8.47 7.94 4.41
C ALA A 21 -9.70 7.01 4.50
N ASN A 22 -10.71 7.37 5.30
CA ASN A 22 -11.95 6.59 5.42
C ASN A 22 -12.77 6.56 4.12
N GLU A 23 -12.72 7.62 3.30
CA GLU A 23 -13.37 7.62 1.97
C GLU A 23 -12.72 6.60 1.03
N VAL A 24 -11.38 6.51 1.07
CA VAL A 24 -10.62 5.52 0.29
C VAL A 24 -10.95 4.12 0.77
N LYS A 25 -10.89 3.90 2.09
CA LYS A 25 -11.23 2.63 2.74
C LYS A 25 -12.63 2.14 2.35
N SER A 26 -13.64 3.00 2.45
CA SER A 26 -15.03 2.67 2.13
C SER A 26 -15.19 2.23 0.67
N THR A 27 -14.62 3.01 -0.26
CA THR A 27 -14.63 2.69 -1.70
C THR A 27 -13.95 1.35 -2.00
N LEU A 28 -12.73 1.14 -1.45
CA LEU A 28 -11.98 -0.10 -1.66
C LEU A 28 -12.69 -1.31 -1.06
N SER A 29 -13.25 -1.22 0.15
CA SER A 29 -13.99 -2.32 0.80
C SER A 29 -15.21 -2.81 0.01
N SER A 30 -15.80 -1.92 -0.80
CA SER A 30 -16.94 -2.25 -1.65
C SER A 30 -16.52 -3.15 -2.83
N VAL A 31 -15.30 -2.99 -3.35
CA VAL A 31 -14.83 -3.66 -4.58
C VAL A 31 -13.82 -4.78 -4.30
N CYS A 32 -13.03 -4.63 -3.25
CA CYS A 32 -11.89 -5.48 -2.92
C CYS A 32 -12.24 -6.50 -1.85
N LYS A 33 -11.66 -7.69 -1.96
CA LYS A 33 -11.65 -8.69 -0.88
C LYS A 33 -10.70 -8.22 0.23
N ASP A 34 -9.54 -7.73 -0.17
CA ASP A 34 -8.47 -7.27 0.68
C ASP A 34 -7.72 -6.14 0.00
N TYR A 35 -7.29 -5.15 0.78
CA TYR A 35 -6.58 -3.98 0.30
C TYR A 35 -5.62 -3.44 1.36
N VAL A 36 -4.63 -2.69 0.91
CA VAL A 36 -3.75 -1.86 1.73
C VAL A 36 -3.51 -0.56 0.96
N PHE A 37 -3.47 0.57 1.65
CA PHE A 37 -3.25 1.85 1.00
C PHE A 37 -2.59 2.84 1.95
N GLN A 38 -1.70 3.66 1.41
CA GLN A 38 -1.04 4.71 2.16
C GLN A 38 -1.02 6.00 1.38
N LYS A 39 -1.26 7.11 2.08
CA LYS A 39 -1.05 8.45 1.57
C LYS A 39 0.44 8.75 1.67
N GLU A 40 1.08 9.03 0.55
CA GLU A 40 2.49 9.37 0.41
C GLU A 40 2.67 10.79 -0.12
N LYS A 41 3.75 11.46 0.31
CA LYS A 41 4.23 12.71 -0.27
C LYS A 41 5.44 12.43 -1.15
N GLY A 42 5.30 12.64 -2.46
CA GLY A 42 6.40 12.43 -3.40
C GLY A 42 7.62 13.29 -3.05
N SER A 43 8.77 12.67 -2.79
CA SER A 43 9.98 13.37 -2.30
C SER A 43 10.49 14.49 -3.21
N LYS A 44 10.30 14.35 -4.53
CA LYS A 44 10.75 15.34 -5.52
C LYS A 44 9.69 16.39 -5.85
N THR A 45 8.42 16.00 -5.86
CA THR A 45 7.32 16.85 -6.37
C THR A 45 6.52 17.49 -5.25
N GLY A 46 6.64 17.00 -4.02
CA GLY A 46 5.76 17.34 -2.90
C GLY A 46 4.31 16.86 -3.09
N TYR A 47 4.03 16.09 -4.15
CA TYR A 47 2.68 15.71 -4.52
C TYR A 47 2.13 14.62 -3.61
N GLU A 48 0.96 14.87 -3.04
CA GLU A 48 0.28 13.90 -2.19
C GLU A 48 -0.60 12.97 -3.01
N HIS A 49 -0.40 11.67 -2.82
CA HIS A 49 -1.13 10.62 -3.50
C HIS A 49 -1.38 9.44 -2.58
N TYR A 50 -2.40 8.65 -2.87
CA TYR A 50 -2.58 7.34 -2.28
C TYR A 50 -1.92 6.29 -3.16
N GLN A 51 -0.97 5.55 -2.58
CA GLN A 51 -0.45 4.32 -3.13
C GLN A 51 -1.33 3.17 -2.65
N ILE A 52 -1.92 2.42 -3.59
CA ILE A 52 -2.95 1.42 -3.32
C ILE A 52 -2.49 0.07 -3.85
N CYS A 53 -2.73 -0.96 -3.04
CA CYS A 53 -2.55 -2.34 -3.39
C CYS A 53 -3.84 -3.08 -3.06
N MET A 54 -4.37 -3.85 -4.01
CA MET A 54 -5.70 -4.43 -3.85
C MET A 54 -5.84 -5.80 -4.50
N ASN A 55 -6.66 -6.62 -3.86
CA ASN A 55 -7.15 -7.89 -4.36
C ASN A 55 -8.67 -7.80 -4.52
N THR A 56 -9.16 -7.90 -5.75
CA THR A 56 -10.58 -7.72 -6.07
C THR A 56 -11.39 -8.96 -5.69
N LYS A 57 -12.67 -8.77 -5.32
CA LYS A 57 -13.57 -9.89 -5.00
C LYS A 57 -13.68 -10.90 -6.15
N ASN A 58 -13.70 -10.39 -7.38
CA ASN A 58 -13.76 -11.16 -8.62
C ASN A 58 -12.62 -10.76 -9.55
N SER A 59 -12.12 -11.69 -10.37
CA SER A 59 -11.19 -11.36 -11.45
C SER A 59 -11.85 -10.36 -12.40
N THR A 60 -11.12 -9.33 -12.80
CA THR A 60 -11.67 -8.25 -13.63
C THR A 60 -10.59 -7.64 -14.52
N THR A 61 -11.01 -6.81 -15.46
CA THR A 61 -10.09 -6.03 -16.29
C THR A 61 -9.82 -4.68 -15.63
N ILE A 62 -8.68 -4.06 -15.97
CA ILE A 62 -8.33 -2.70 -15.47
C ILE A 62 -9.45 -1.71 -15.78
N PHE A 63 -9.99 -1.75 -17.00
CA PHE A 63 -11.03 -0.83 -17.45
C PHE A 63 -12.31 -0.95 -16.60
N ALA A 64 -12.79 -2.18 -16.38
CA ALA A 64 -13.98 -2.43 -15.57
C ALA A 64 -13.77 -2.00 -14.11
N LEU A 65 -12.58 -2.27 -13.55
CA LEU A 65 -12.22 -1.85 -12.20
C LEU A 65 -12.19 -0.32 -12.05
N LYS A 66 -11.52 0.40 -12.96
CA LYS A 66 -11.48 1.87 -12.97
C LYS A 66 -12.90 2.45 -13.02
N LYS A 67 -13.72 1.97 -13.95
CA LYS A 67 -15.11 2.42 -14.09
C LYS A 67 -15.92 2.21 -12.80
N LYS A 68 -15.74 1.07 -12.14
CA LYS A 68 -16.43 0.77 -10.88
C LYS A 68 -15.98 1.68 -9.73
N LEU A 69 -14.68 1.92 -9.59
CA LEU A 69 -14.14 2.80 -8.54
C LEU A 69 -14.62 4.25 -8.72
N VAL A 70 -14.56 4.78 -9.95
CA VAL A 70 -15.02 6.14 -10.27
C VAL A 70 -16.53 6.29 -10.09
N ALA A 71 -17.30 5.24 -10.43
CA ALA A 71 -18.76 5.24 -10.21
C ALA A 71 -19.14 5.28 -8.72
N LEU A 72 -18.33 4.68 -7.84
CA LEU A 72 -18.53 4.71 -6.38
C LEU A 72 -18.08 6.04 -5.78
N ASN A 73 -16.97 6.61 -6.28
CA ASN A 73 -16.47 7.89 -5.85
C ASN A 73 -15.82 8.64 -7.02
N LYS A 74 -16.49 9.67 -7.53
CA LYS A 74 -15.99 10.46 -8.68
C LYS A 74 -14.61 11.09 -8.44
N LYS A 75 -14.24 11.34 -7.18
CA LYS A 75 -12.92 11.86 -6.80
C LYS A 75 -11.78 10.87 -7.09
N PHE A 76 -12.10 9.61 -7.39
CA PHE A 76 -11.11 8.64 -7.83
C PHE A 76 -10.62 8.91 -9.25
N GLU A 77 -11.22 9.84 -9.99
CA GLU A 77 -10.71 10.24 -11.30
C GLU A 77 -9.74 11.43 -11.17
N PRO A 78 -8.48 11.31 -11.64
CA PRO A 78 -7.86 10.16 -12.31
C PRO A 78 -7.25 9.13 -11.33
N ILE A 79 -7.51 7.84 -11.58
CA ILE A 79 -6.82 6.72 -10.95
C ILE A 79 -5.97 5.97 -11.96
N TYR A 80 -4.70 5.78 -11.61
CA TYR A 80 -3.81 4.88 -12.31
C TYR A 80 -3.92 3.49 -11.70
N LEU A 81 -4.06 2.47 -12.55
CA LEU A 81 -4.14 1.07 -12.14
C LEU A 81 -3.32 0.23 -13.11
N GLU A 82 -2.61 -0.75 -12.57
CA GLU A 82 -1.94 -1.79 -13.33
C GLU A 82 -2.09 -3.15 -12.63
N PRO A 83 -2.03 -4.28 -13.36
CA PRO A 83 -2.03 -5.59 -12.77
C PRO A 83 -0.74 -5.78 -11.97
N ALA A 84 -0.86 -6.36 -10.78
CA ALA A 84 0.30 -6.70 -9.99
C ALA A 84 1.17 -7.75 -10.71
N LYS A 85 2.50 -7.56 -10.71
CA LYS A 85 3.45 -8.56 -11.23
C LYS A 85 3.50 -9.83 -10.38
N SER A 86 3.38 -9.69 -9.06
CA SER A 86 3.29 -10.81 -8.12
C SER A 86 2.60 -10.38 -6.83
N HIS A 87 1.98 -11.33 -6.11
CA HIS A 87 1.34 -11.06 -4.82
C HIS A 87 2.33 -10.50 -3.79
N TYR A 88 3.54 -11.06 -3.72
CA TYR A 88 4.57 -10.65 -2.76
C TYR A 88 5.12 -9.23 -3.03
N ALA A 89 5.28 -8.84 -4.30
CA ALA A 89 5.72 -7.49 -4.64
C ALA A 89 4.72 -6.44 -4.15
N VAL A 90 3.43 -6.77 -4.18
CA VAL A 90 2.34 -5.90 -3.74
C VAL A 90 2.35 -5.73 -2.22
N GLU A 91 2.54 -6.82 -1.46
CA GLU A 91 2.60 -6.74 0.01
C GLU A 91 3.70 -5.78 0.49
N HIS A 92 4.87 -5.80 -0.14
CA HIS A 92 6.00 -4.96 0.26
C HIS A 92 5.88 -3.51 -0.23
N TYR A 93 5.33 -3.30 -1.43
CA TYR A 93 5.32 -1.97 -2.05
C TYR A 93 4.46 -0.95 -1.30
N CYS A 94 3.28 -1.37 -0.81
CA CYS A 94 2.37 -0.49 -0.08
C CYS A 94 2.55 -0.51 1.44
N SER A 95 3.49 -1.31 1.95
CA SER A 95 3.80 -1.43 3.38
C SER A 95 5.21 -0.94 3.72
N LYS A 96 5.87 -0.26 2.78
CA LYS A 96 7.20 0.32 3.00
C LYS A 96 7.12 1.37 4.12
N SER A 97 7.93 1.20 5.15
CA SER A 97 8.17 2.21 6.18
C SER A 97 9.16 3.22 5.60
N ASP A 98 8.66 4.14 4.78
CA ASP A 98 9.46 5.28 4.33
C ASP A 98 9.00 6.59 4.97
N ASP A 99 9.88 7.59 4.90
CA ASP A 99 9.65 8.96 5.40
C ASP A 99 8.58 9.71 4.60
N THR A 100 7.98 9.08 3.59
CA THR A 100 6.98 9.72 2.72
C THR A 100 5.54 9.52 3.20
N PHE A 101 5.33 8.64 4.18
CA PHE A 101 4.00 8.34 4.71
C PHE A 101 3.36 9.50 5.47
N ILE A 102 2.09 9.72 5.18
CA ILE A 102 1.25 10.74 5.83
C ILE A 102 0.09 10.10 6.60
N ASP A 103 -0.67 9.20 5.97
CA ASP A 103 -1.92 8.63 6.51
C ASP A 103 -2.28 7.30 5.81
N GLY A 104 -3.27 6.55 6.31
CA GLY A 104 -3.81 5.33 5.69
C GLY A 104 -3.52 4.06 6.48
N THR A 105 -3.67 2.90 5.84
CA THR A 105 -3.39 1.60 6.44
C THR A 105 -2.17 0.96 5.80
N ARG A 106 -1.16 0.64 6.62
CA ARG A 106 0.03 -0.15 6.23
C ARG A 106 -0.17 -1.66 6.43
N VAL A 107 -1.36 -2.05 6.86
CA VAL A 107 -1.74 -3.43 7.14
C VAL A 107 -2.85 -3.81 6.17
N TRP A 108 -2.74 -5.00 5.58
CA TRP A 108 -3.80 -5.54 4.74
C TRP A 108 -5.09 -5.71 5.53
N SER A 109 -6.21 -5.33 4.92
CA SER A 109 -7.55 -5.45 5.49
C SER A 109 -8.05 -6.90 5.67
N SER A 110 -7.20 -7.90 5.43
CA SER A 110 -7.58 -9.31 5.58
C SER A 110 -7.65 -9.69 7.06
N PRO A 111 -8.76 -10.24 7.57
CA PRO A 111 -8.88 -10.68 8.95
C PRO A 111 -7.85 -11.76 9.34
N GLU A 112 -7.36 -12.53 8.36
CA GLU A 112 -6.28 -13.49 8.60
C GLU A 112 -4.93 -12.80 8.79
N TYR A 113 -4.68 -11.74 8.03
CA TYR A 113 -3.47 -10.95 8.16
C TYR A 113 -3.45 -10.23 9.51
N GLU A 114 -4.56 -9.59 9.89
CA GLU A 114 -4.71 -8.97 11.22
C GLU A 114 -4.48 -9.98 12.36
N ARG A 115 -5.08 -11.18 12.28
CA ARG A 115 -4.84 -12.24 13.28
C ARG A 115 -3.38 -12.70 13.33
N LYS A 116 -2.72 -12.86 12.18
CA LYS A 116 -1.30 -13.22 12.11
C LYS A 116 -0.40 -12.15 12.71
N VAL A 117 -0.67 -10.87 12.45
CA VAL A 117 0.08 -9.75 13.04
C VAL A 117 -0.14 -9.70 14.55
N LEU A 118 -1.39 -9.78 15.01
CA LEU A 118 -1.74 -9.75 16.44
C LEU A 118 -1.13 -10.93 17.21
N SER A 119 -1.17 -12.15 16.66
CA SER A 119 -0.56 -13.32 17.32
C SER A 119 0.95 -13.19 17.49
N LYS A 120 1.66 -12.64 16.48
CA LYS A 120 3.11 -12.37 16.58
C LYS A 120 3.41 -11.28 17.62
N TYR A 121 2.62 -10.21 17.63
CA TYR A 121 2.74 -9.14 18.61
C TYR A 121 2.55 -9.65 20.06
N ASN A 122 1.50 -10.44 20.30
CA ASN A 122 1.23 -11.04 21.61
C ASN A 122 2.36 -11.99 22.04
N LYS A 123 2.91 -12.79 21.12
CA LYS A 123 4.06 -13.66 21.40
C LYS A 123 5.30 -12.85 21.81
N TYR A 124 5.56 -11.73 21.14
CA TYR A 124 6.68 -10.85 21.46
C TYR A 124 6.52 -10.20 22.84
N ASN A 125 5.35 -9.64 23.14
CA ASN A 125 5.07 -9.03 24.45
C ASN A 125 5.15 -10.04 25.61
N ASN A 126 4.65 -11.26 25.40
CA ASN A 126 4.76 -12.33 26.40
C ASN A 126 6.21 -12.78 26.64
N ASN A 127 7.10 -12.61 25.66
CA ASN A 127 8.52 -12.87 25.85
C ASN A 127 9.24 -11.69 26.51
N LEU A 128 8.82 -10.45 26.25
CA LEU A 128 9.34 -9.26 26.92
C LEU A 128 8.97 -9.22 28.40
N SER A 129 7.72 -9.53 28.74
CA SER A 129 7.23 -9.54 30.13
C SER A 129 7.88 -10.62 30.99
N LYS A 130 8.35 -11.71 30.36
CA LYS A 130 9.14 -12.75 31.03
C LYS A 130 10.59 -12.34 31.28
N ASN A 131 11.09 -11.33 30.57
CA ASN A 131 12.49 -10.93 30.62
C ASN A 131 12.75 -9.63 31.40
N ASN A 132 11.75 -8.77 31.63
CA ASN A 132 11.95 -7.47 32.29
C ASN A 132 10.94 -7.16 33.41
N ASN A 133 11.45 -7.04 34.65
CA ASN A 133 10.78 -6.47 35.83
C ASN A 133 10.73 -4.92 35.80
N SER A 134 10.57 -4.29 34.63
CA SER A 134 10.53 -2.82 34.54
C SER A 134 9.31 -2.35 33.75
N SER A 135 8.42 -1.66 34.46
CA SER A 135 7.19 -1.09 33.92
C SER A 135 7.47 0.13 33.05
N GLU A 136 7.69 -0.05 31.76
CA GLU A 136 7.55 1.03 30.79
C GLU A 136 6.39 0.72 29.85
N LYS A 137 5.44 1.65 29.80
CA LYS A 137 4.27 1.61 28.91
C LYS A 137 4.76 1.74 27.47
N VAL A 138 4.61 0.67 26.71
CA VAL A 138 4.93 0.58 25.28
C VAL A 138 3.76 1.08 24.44
N THR A 139 3.97 2.14 23.66
CA THR A 139 3.06 2.63 22.61
C THR A 139 3.73 2.54 21.23
N PHE A 140 2.91 2.34 20.18
CA PHE A 140 3.11 2.40 18.70
C PHE A 140 4.53 2.37 18.08
N LYS A 141 5.53 3.05 18.64
CA LYS A 141 6.93 3.05 18.24
C LYS A 141 7.54 1.65 18.09
N MET A 142 7.13 0.69 18.93
CA MET A 142 7.61 -0.70 18.83
C MET A 142 7.07 -1.47 17.61
N MET A 143 5.91 -1.10 17.05
CA MET A 143 5.45 -1.72 15.79
C MET A 143 6.35 -1.28 14.63
N ASP A 144 6.69 0.02 14.56
CA ASP A 144 7.61 0.53 13.54
C ASP A 144 9.01 -0.09 13.67
N ASP A 145 9.54 -0.20 14.90
CA ASP A 145 10.84 -0.84 15.15
C ASP A 145 10.84 -2.33 14.79
N TYR A 146 9.75 -3.05 15.04
CA TYR A 146 9.60 -4.45 14.66
C TYR A 146 9.54 -4.64 13.14
N PHE A 147 8.79 -3.79 12.42
CA PHE A 147 8.76 -3.82 10.96
C PHE A 147 10.15 -3.54 10.37
N ASN A 148 10.83 -2.51 10.86
CA ASN A 148 12.17 -2.15 10.40
C ASN A 148 13.21 -3.26 10.66
N LYS A 149 13.16 -3.89 11.84
CA LYS A 149 14.10 -4.96 12.22
C LYS A 149 13.91 -6.26 11.42
N ASN A 150 12.67 -6.66 11.14
CA ASN A 150 12.41 -7.88 10.37
C ASN A 150 12.63 -7.69 8.85
N VAL A 151 12.65 -6.45 8.37
CA VAL A 151 13.07 -6.12 6.99
C VAL A 151 14.59 -6.19 6.87
N SER A 152 15.36 -5.75 7.87
CA SER A 152 16.84 -5.82 7.81
C SER A 152 17.40 -7.22 8.05
N GLU A 153 16.81 -8.02 8.95
CA GLU A 153 17.33 -9.35 9.33
C GLU A 153 17.11 -10.44 8.26
N LYS A 154 16.19 -10.23 7.30
CA LYS A 154 15.93 -11.20 6.22
C LYS A 154 16.90 -11.14 5.04
N GLY A 155 17.96 -10.31 5.12
CA GLY A 155 19.04 -10.33 4.13
C GLY A 155 18.58 -10.07 2.68
N VAL A 156 17.46 -9.37 2.49
CA VAL A 156 17.01 -8.95 1.17
C VAL A 156 17.82 -7.71 0.79
N ASN A 157 19.09 -7.93 0.43
CA ASN A 157 19.91 -6.95 -0.29
C ASN A 157 19.35 -6.81 -1.71
N PHE A 158 18.27 -6.06 -1.89
CA PHE A 158 18.09 -5.38 -3.17
C PHE A 158 18.85 -4.07 -3.09
N PHE A 159 20.01 -4.07 -3.73
CA PHE A 159 20.56 -2.88 -4.35
C PHE A 159 19.49 -2.38 -5.31
N VAL A 160 18.57 -1.55 -4.82
CA VAL A 160 17.66 -0.81 -5.67
C VAL A 160 18.54 0.22 -6.36
N SER A 161 19.01 -0.11 -7.57
CA SER A 161 19.63 0.85 -8.46
C SER A 161 18.69 2.06 -8.52
N PRO A 162 19.12 3.25 -8.08
CA PRO A 162 18.17 4.32 -7.81
C PRO A 162 17.59 4.98 -9.06
N PHE A 163 17.97 4.61 -10.29
CA PHE A 163 17.70 5.49 -11.44
C PHE A 163 17.44 4.90 -12.85
N SER A 164 17.36 3.59 -13.12
CA SER A 164 17.22 3.14 -14.53
C SER A 164 15.80 2.77 -14.99
N GLU A 165 14.88 2.37 -14.10
CA GLU A 165 13.57 1.84 -14.54
C GLU A 165 12.42 2.86 -14.60
N TYR A 166 12.67 4.14 -14.31
CA TYR A 166 11.68 5.22 -14.46
C TYR A 166 11.98 6.18 -15.61
N ALA A 167 12.99 5.89 -16.46
CA ALA A 167 13.28 6.70 -17.65
C ALA A 167 12.11 6.74 -18.66
N TRP A 168 11.26 5.70 -18.68
CA TRP A 168 10.05 5.67 -19.50
C TRP A 168 8.90 6.52 -18.92
N PHE A 169 8.87 6.72 -17.59
CA PHE A 169 7.87 7.54 -16.90
C PHE A 169 7.92 9.02 -17.34
N PHE A 170 9.12 9.54 -17.65
CA PHE A 170 9.29 10.89 -18.18
C PHE A 170 9.00 11.01 -19.69
N LYS A 171 9.16 9.92 -20.45
CA LYS A 171 8.96 9.93 -21.91
C LYS A 171 7.48 9.95 -22.29
N ALA A 172 6.60 9.36 -21.46
CA ALA A 172 5.16 9.36 -21.69
C ALA A 172 4.44 10.65 -21.26
N HIS A 173 5.02 11.46 -20.36
CA HIS A 173 4.43 12.74 -19.93
C HIS A 173 4.82 13.93 -20.82
N ARG A 174 5.91 13.84 -21.59
CA ARG A 174 6.32 14.92 -22.51
C ARG A 174 5.46 15.01 -23.78
N SER A 175 4.75 13.95 -24.14
CA SER A 175 3.82 13.90 -25.28
C SER A 175 2.37 14.28 -24.93
N PHE A 176 2.07 14.55 -23.66
CA PHE A 176 0.75 15.04 -23.23
C PHE A 176 0.71 16.56 -22.97
N LEU A 177 1.85 17.24 -23.08
CA LEU A 177 2.01 18.67 -22.80
C LEU A 177 2.45 19.50 -24.02
N ASN A 178 2.39 18.92 -25.23
CA ASN A 178 2.49 19.61 -26.51
C ASN A 178 1.25 19.31 -27.36
#